data_AF-A0A143BB00-F1
#
_entry.id   AF-A0A143BB00-F1
#
_cell.length_a   1.000
_cell.length_b   1.000
_cell.length_c   1.000
_cell.angle_alpha   90.00
_cell.angle_beta   90.00
_cell.angle_gamma   90.00
#
_symmetry.space_group_name_H-M   'P 1'
#
loop_
_entity.id
_entity.type
_entity.pdbx_description
1 polymer ?
#
loop_
_entity_poly.entity_id
_entity_poly.type
_entity_poly.pdbx_seq_one_letter_code
_entity_poly.pdbx_strand_id
1 'polypeptide(L)'
;MIRSLLAILALATLWAAPALGAPFDHATHLTYLDDAACATCHVEGAEAIKPAETVCLECHEKAFVEEVTFPGLKTHGPVWAFNHRPAAKNGAIDCSACHQQDFCLECHSDAGRADEMGAFGNAMVNVHRSDFHVTHPIAARTDPQLCSSCHEQNFCLECHEQFAPADLALDSHRRSWSDLTVSGTPHETFPADSCQTCHPNSVLPSHEWSSRHSREARKNLATCQACHPDGDICLKCHSAKSGLMVNPHPKDFSDFSGRLDRASGGKTCRKCH
;
A
#
# COMPACT_ATOMS: atom_id res chain seq x y z
N MET A 1 59.02 -10.33 52.38
CA MET A 1 57.74 -9.65 52.70
C MET A 1 56.89 -9.34 51.45
N ILE A 2 57.48 -9.23 50.25
CA ILE A 2 56.73 -8.93 49.00
C ILE A 2 55.99 -10.15 48.40
N ARG A 3 56.50 -11.37 48.61
CA ARG A 3 55.88 -12.60 48.06
C ARG A 3 54.58 -13.02 48.74
N SER A 4 54.38 -12.65 50.01
CA SER A 4 53.15 -12.99 50.76
C SER A 4 51.99 -12.05 50.44
N LEU A 5 52.25 -10.83 49.97
CA LEU A 5 51.22 -9.86 49.56
C LEU A 5 50.58 -10.22 48.21
N LEU A 6 51.33 -10.85 47.30
CA LEU A 6 50.82 -11.26 45.99
C LEU A 6 49.86 -12.47 46.08
N ALA A 7 50.05 -13.35 47.07
CA ALA A 7 49.15 -14.49 47.27
C ALA A 7 47.79 -14.09 47.85
N ILE A 8 47.73 -13.04 48.67
CA ILE A 8 46.49 -12.52 49.24
C ILE A 8 45.71 -11.70 48.19
N LEU A 9 46.42 -10.96 47.32
CA LEU A 9 45.80 -10.22 46.22
C LEU A 9 45.24 -11.14 45.13
N ALA A 10 45.86 -12.31 44.90
CA ALA A 10 45.37 -13.32 43.95
C ALA A 10 44.19 -14.14 44.47
N LEU A 11 43.98 -14.23 45.80
CA LEU A 11 42.80 -14.90 46.38
C LEU A 11 41.57 -13.97 46.42
N ALA A 12 41.78 -12.65 46.51
CA ALA A 12 40.68 -11.68 46.53
C ALA A 12 40.02 -11.45 45.15
N THR A 13 40.66 -11.86 44.06
CA THR A 13 40.13 -11.70 42.69
C THR A 13 39.36 -12.93 42.19
N LEU A 14 39.32 -14.03 42.95
CA LEU A 14 38.58 -15.25 42.58
C LEU A 14 37.14 -15.31 43.11
N TRP A 15 36.68 -14.30 43.86
CA TRP A 15 35.36 -14.29 44.50
C TRP A 15 34.51 -13.05 44.16
N ALA A 16 34.79 -12.43 43.02
CA ALA A 16 33.89 -11.46 42.41
C ALA A 16 33.64 -11.85 40.96
N ALA A 17 33.10 -13.04 40.74
CA ALA A 17 32.30 -13.23 39.54
C ALA A 17 31.18 -12.17 39.65
N PRO A 18 31.01 -11.28 38.66
CA PRO A 18 29.81 -10.45 38.66
C PRO A 18 28.64 -11.42 38.74
N ALA A 19 27.70 -11.16 39.66
CA ALA A 19 26.40 -11.79 39.66
C ALA A 19 25.73 -11.42 38.32
N LEU A 20 26.11 -12.15 37.27
CA LEU A 20 25.41 -12.15 36.00
C LEU A 20 24.10 -12.84 36.34
N GLY A 21 23.10 -12.02 36.61
CA GLY A 21 21.78 -12.46 36.99
C GLY A 21 21.30 -13.60 36.09
N ALA A 22 20.72 -14.64 36.69
CA ALA A 22 20.33 -15.83 35.95
C ALA A 22 19.39 -15.44 34.79
N PRO A 23 19.71 -15.79 33.54
CA PRO A 23 18.84 -15.44 32.42
C PRO A 23 17.52 -16.21 32.56
N PHE A 24 16.41 -15.52 32.33
CA PHE A 24 15.10 -16.14 32.32
C PHE A 24 15.00 -17.22 31.23
N ASP A 25 14.60 -18.43 31.62
CA ASP A 25 14.45 -19.58 30.72
C ASP A 25 12.97 -19.94 30.52
N HIS A 26 12.43 -19.60 29.34
CA HIS A 26 11.05 -19.93 28.96
C HIS A 26 10.82 -21.45 28.91
N ALA A 27 11.77 -22.24 28.39
CA ALA A 27 11.57 -23.67 28.19
C ALA A 27 11.42 -24.38 29.54
N THR A 28 12.22 -23.99 30.54
CA THR A 28 12.11 -24.52 31.89
C THR A 28 10.74 -24.20 32.52
N HIS A 29 10.25 -22.96 32.40
CA HIS A 29 8.94 -22.58 32.96
C HIS A 29 7.77 -23.34 32.32
N LEU A 30 7.84 -23.60 31.01
CA LEU A 30 6.83 -24.40 30.30
C LEU A 30 6.77 -25.87 30.77
N THR A 31 7.77 -26.38 31.49
CA THR A 31 7.72 -27.74 32.06
C THR A 31 7.03 -27.81 33.42
N TYR A 32 6.94 -26.69 34.13
CA TYR A 32 6.31 -26.62 35.46
C TYR A 32 4.84 -26.21 35.42
N LEU A 33 4.37 -25.74 34.26
CA LEU A 33 3.00 -25.30 34.03
C LEU A 33 2.31 -26.33 33.12
N ASP A 34 1.44 -27.17 33.69
CA ASP A 34 0.62 -28.11 32.92
C ASP A 34 -0.35 -27.34 32.00
N ASP A 35 -0.33 -27.62 30.70
CA ASP A 35 -1.11 -26.94 29.64
C ASP A 35 -1.06 -25.40 29.71
N ALA A 36 0.13 -24.86 29.99
CA ALA A 36 0.41 -23.44 30.21
C ALA A 36 -0.23 -22.53 29.13
N ALA A 37 -1.36 -21.91 29.47
CA ALA A 37 -1.76 -20.72 28.76
C ALA A 37 -0.66 -19.68 28.99
N CYS A 38 0.00 -19.22 27.93
CA CYS A 38 1.00 -18.13 27.98
C CYS A 38 0.49 -16.93 28.81
N ALA A 39 -0.83 -16.77 28.88
CA ALA A 39 -1.59 -15.85 29.72
C ALA A 39 -1.29 -15.91 31.23
N THR A 40 -0.74 -17.02 31.74
CA THR A 40 -0.27 -17.13 33.13
C THR A 40 0.79 -16.09 33.44
N CYS A 41 1.69 -15.84 32.48
CA CYS A 41 2.73 -14.83 32.60
C CYS A 41 2.41 -13.57 31.79
N HIS A 42 1.83 -13.72 30.60
CA HIS A 42 1.49 -12.65 29.66
C HIS A 42 0.00 -12.29 29.75
N VAL A 43 -0.36 -11.64 30.85
CA VAL A 43 -1.76 -11.27 31.15
C VAL A 43 -2.36 -10.34 30.09
N GLU A 44 -3.66 -10.50 29.83
CA GLU A 44 -4.41 -9.70 28.87
C GLU A 44 -4.40 -8.20 29.26
N GLY A 45 -4.16 -7.32 28.29
CA GLY A 45 -4.09 -5.87 28.51
C GLY A 45 -2.73 -5.34 29.02
N ALA A 46 -1.70 -6.19 29.12
CA ALA A 46 -0.35 -5.73 29.44
C ALA A 46 0.24 -4.85 28.33
N GLU A 47 0.77 -3.68 28.69
CA GLU A 47 1.40 -2.74 27.75
C GLU A 47 2.79 -3.18 27.26
N ALA A 48 3.39 -4.18 27.91
CA ALA A 48 4.71 -4.69 27.61
C ALA A 48 4.73 -6.21 27.55
N ILE A 49 5.55 -6.76 26.64
CA ILE A 49 5.76 -8.21 26.55
C ILE A 49 6.46 -8.78 27.78
N LYS A 50 7.25 -7.96 28.50
CA LYS A 50 7.82 -8.34 29.79
C LYS A 50 6.70 -8.34 30.84
N PRO A 51 6.41 -9.49 31.50
CA PRO A 51 5.46 -9.54 32.60
C PRO A 51 5.81 -8.56 33.72
N ALA A 52 4.78 -8.06 34.41
CA ALA A 52 4.97 -7.29 35.62
C ALA A 52 5.64 -8.16 36.69
N GLU A 53 6.51 -7.56 37.51
CA GLU A 53 7.23 -8.26 38.58
C GLU A 53 6.28 -9.02 39.53
N THR A 54 5.08 -8.49 39.74
CA THR A 54 4.03 -9.09 40.57
C THR A 54 3.65 -10.50 40.14
N VAL A 55 3.71 -10.81 38.85
CA VAL A 55 3.43 -12.15 38.30
C VAL A 55 4.48 -13.15 38.77
N CYS A 56 5.75 -12.76 38.75
CA CYS A 56 6.85 -13.61 39.20
C CYS A 56 6.77 -13.88 40.70
N LEU A 57 6.32 -12.87 41.46
CA LEU A 57 6.21 -12.94 42.93
C LEU A 57 5.12 -13.90 43.43
N GLU A 58 4.25 -14.41 42.54
CA GLU A 58 3.27 -15.44 42.90
C GLU A 58 3.94 -16.79 43.20
N CYS A 59 5.10 -17.06 42.59
CA CYS A 59 5.84 -18.31 42.73
C CYS A 59 7.27 -18.13 43.27
N HIS A 60 7.87 -16.94 43.09
CA HIS A 60 9.27 -16.67 43.44
C HIS A 60 9.40 -15.58 44.51
N GLU A 61 10.39 -15.72 45.39
CA GLU A 61 10.71 -14.68 46.36
C GLU A 61 11.36 -13.46 45.67
N LYS A 62 11.11 -12.27 46.23
CA LYS A 62 11.58 -10.99 45.68
C LYS A 62 13.09 -10.94 45.44
N ALA A 63 13.89 -11.49 46.35
CA ALA A 63 15.33 -11.53 46.23
C ALA A 63 15.79 -12.28 44.96
N PHE A 64 15.10 -13.36 44.58
CA PHE A 64 15.41 -14.09 43.36
C PHE A 64 14.98 -13.31 42.10
N VAL A 65 13.78 -12.72 42.13
CA VAL A 65 13.24 -11.98 40.97
C VAL A 65 14.12 -10.77 40.61
N GLU A 66 14.70 -10.09 41.59
CA GLU A 66 15.64 -8.97 41.40
C GLU A 66 16.95 -9.40 40.72
N GLU A 67 17.32 -10.67 40.83
CA GLU A 67 18.53 -11.25 40.22
C GLU A 67 18.28 -11.81 38.82
N VAL A 68 17.04 -11.94 38.35
CA VAL A 68 16.75 -12.50 37.02
C VAL A 68 17.01 -11.47 35.92
N THR A 69 17.76 -11.86 34.90
CA THR A 69 17.94 -11.04 33.69
C THR A 69 17.06 -11.53 32.55
N PHE A 70 16.53 -10.60 31.76
CA PHE A 70 15.73 -10.91 30.57
C PHE A 70 16.52 -10.58 29.31
N PRO A 71 17.17 -11.56 28.66
CA PRO A 71 17.82 -11.34 27.37
C PRO A 71 16.76 -11.06 26.29
N GLY A 72 17.06 -10.13 25.35
CA GLY A 72 16.23 -9.97 24.15
C GLY A 72 14.95 -9.12 24.29
N LEU A 73 14.85 -8.25 25.30
CA LEU A 73 13.68 -7.36 25.53
C LEU A 73 13.30 -6.44 24.35
N LYS A 74 14.18 -6.28 23.35
CA LYS A 74 13.85 -5.66 22.06
C LYS A 74 13.78 -6.74 20.99
N THR A 75 12.60 -7.28 20.76
CA THR A 75 12.33 -8.18 19.62
C THR A 75 12.23 -7.39 18.32
N HIS A 76 11.65 -6.18 18.38
CA HIS A 76 11.51 -5.29 17.24
C HIS A 76 11.17 -3.84 17.65
N GLY A 77 11.48 -2.85 16.80
CA GLY A 77 11.25 -1.43 17.07
C GLY A 77 9.95 -0.86 16.47
N PRO A 78 9.66 0.44 16.66
CA PRO A 78 8.43 1.08 16.16
C PRO A 78 8.24 1.04 14.63
N VAL A 79 9.32 0.78 13.88
CA VAL A 79 9.29 0.67 12.41
C VAL A 79 9.23 -0.78 11.91
N TRP A 80 9.01 -1.75 12.81
CA TRP A 80 9.00 -3.18 12.50
C TRP A 80 8.07 -3.57 11.34
N ALA A 81 6.88 -2.97 11.32
CA ALA A 81 5.90 -3.17 10.25
C ALA A 81 6.50 -2.93 8.84
N PHE A 82 7.50 -2.04 8.72
CA PHE A 82 8.12 -1.70 7.44
C PHE A 82 9.36 -2.52 7.08
N ASN A 83 10.02 -3.16 8.05
CA ASN A 83 11.34 -3.76 7.82
C ASN A 83 11.48 -5.20 8.34
N HIS A 84 10.39 -5.85 8.76
CA HIS A 84 10.45 -7.24 9.21
C HIS A 84 10.64 -8.27 8.08
N ARG A 85 10.41 -7.89 6.82
CA ARG A 85 10.51 -8.79 5.66
C ARG A 85 11.81 -9.61 5.59
N PRO A 86 13.02 -9.03 5.77
CA PRO A 86 14.26 -9.81 5.75
C PRO A 86 14.36 -10.79 6.92
N ALA A 87 13.85 -10.42 8.10
CA ALA A 87 13.84 -11.30 9.27
C ALA A 87 12.89 -12.49 9.05
N ALA A 88 11.69 -12.23 8.52
CA ALA A 88 10.70 -13.26 8.19
C ALA A 88 11.20 -14.19 7.08
N LYS A 89 11.78 -13.64 6.00
CA LYS A 89 12.27 -14.44 4.87
C LYS A 89 13.46 -15.34 5.23
N ASN A 90 14.34 -14.87 6.11
CA ASN A 90 15.58 -15.56 6.44
C ASN A 90 15.46 -16.43 7.71
N GLY A 91 14.30 -16.44 8.38
CA GLY A 91 14.11 -17.18 9.63
C GLY A 91 15.02 -16.69 10.77
N ALA A 92 15.37 -15.40 10.79
CA ALA A 92 16.28 -14.84 11.78
C ALA A 92 15.67 -14.79 13.19
N ILE A 93 14.33 -14.86 13.28
CA ILE A 93 13.54 -14.86 14.52
C ILE A 93 12.46 -15.92 14.37
N ASP A 94 12.29 -16.79 15.37
CA ASP A 94 11.14 -17.69 15.45
C ASP A 94 9.93 -16.92 15.97
N CYS A 95 9.16 -16.35 15.04
CA CYS A 95 7.97 -15.58 15.37
C CYS A 95 6.90 -16.44 16.08
N SER A 96 6.84 -17.74 15.76
CA SER A 96 5.82 -18.66 16.28
C SER A 96 5.99 -18.97 17.77
N ALA A 97 7.18 -18.70 18.31
CA ALA A 97 7.44 -18.77 19.74
C ALA A 97 6.65 -17.73 20.56
N CYS A 98 6.24 -16.61 19.94
CA CYS A 98 5.54 -15.52 20.62
C CYS A 98 4.21 -15.11 19.95
N HIS A 99 4.05 -15.33 18.66
CA HIS A 99 2.91 -14.83 17.88
C HIS A 99 2.13 -15.98 17.22
N GLN A 100 0.80 -15.87 17.25
CA GLN A 100 -0.09 -16.73 16.49
C GLN A 100 -0.14 -16.31 15.01
N GLN A 101 -0.50 -17.24 14.13
CA GLN A 101 -0.60 -17.01 12.68
C GLN A 101 -1.53 -15.83 12.35
N ASP A 102 -2.62 -15.66 13.11
CA ASP A 102 -3.61 -14.61 12.90
C ASP A 102 -3.02 -13.20 13.02
N PHE A 103 -1.98 -13.02 13.85
CA PHE A 103 -1.29 -11.74 13.99
C PHE A 103 -0.59 -11.30 12.69
N CYS A 104 -0.11 -12.27 11.90
CA CYS A 104 0.42 -11.99 10.57
C CYS A 104 -0.72 -11.62 9.60
N LEU A 105 -1.84 -12.30 9.74
CA LEU A 105 -2.98 -12.21 8.83
C LEU A 105 -3.77 -10.91 9.00
N GLU A 106 -3.77 -10.28 10.18
CA GLU A 106 -4.34 -8.93 10.42
C GLU A 106 -3.79 -7.86 9.47
N CYS A 107 -2.56 -8.04 8.97
CA CYS A 107 -1.93 -7.12 8.02
C CYS A 107 -1.79 -7.71 6.62
N HIS A 108 -1.52 -9.02 6.51
CA HIS A 108 -1.23 -9.68 5.23
C HIS A 108 -2.49 -10.13 4.47
N SER A 109 -3.62 -10.29 5.13
CA SER A 109 -4.89 -10.75 4.51
C SER A 109 -5.91 -9.62 4.35
N ASP A 110 -5.87 -8.63 5.24
CA ASP A 110 -6.76 -7.46 5.24
C ASP A 110 -6.35 -6.37 4.22
N ALA A 111 -5.36 -6.64 3.37
CA ALA A 111 -4.92 -5.72 2.32
C ALA A 111 -5.99 -5.44 1.24
N GLY A 112 -7.15 -6.12 1.27
CA GLY A 112 -8.27 -5.86 0.37
C GLY A 112 -7.99 -6.21 -1.10
N ARG A 113 -9.04 -6.13 -1.94
CA ARG A 113 -8.88 -6.16 -3.40
C ARG A 113 -8.11 -4.91 -3.86
N ALA A 114 -7.49 -4.95 -5.03
CA ALA A 114 -6.64 -3.86 -5.51
C ALA A 114 -7.36 -2.50 -5.69
N ASP A 115 -8.69 -2.52 -5.71
CA ASP A 115 -9.61 -1.39 -5.81
C ASP A 115 -10.18 -0.93 -4.46
N GLU A 116 -10.02 -1.72 -3.40
CA GLU A 116 -10.48 -1.42 -2.06
C GLU A 116 -9.27 -1.10 -1.20
N MET A 117 -9.14 0.18 -0.80
CA MET A 117 -8.35 0.47 0.37
C MET A 117 -8.99 -0.32 1.51
N GLY A 118 -8.32 -1.38 1.99
CA GLY A 118 -8.70 -2.07 3.22
C GLY A 118 -8.98 -1.05 4.33
N ALA A 119 -9.80 -1.43 5.31
CA ALA A 119 -10.14 -0.54 6.41
C ALA A 119 -8.89 0.13 6.99
N PHE A 120 -8.98 1.42 7.35
CA PHE A 120 -7.88 2.11 8.05
C PHE A 120 -7.57 1.34 9.34
N GLY A 121 -6.50 0.54 9.32
CA GLY A 121 -6.10 -0.39 10.38
C GLY A 121 -4.60 -0.68 10.30
N ASN A 122 -4.14 -1.78 10.92
CA ASN A 122 -2.72 -2.13 11.01
C ASN A 122 -2.06 -2.48 9.66
N ALA A 123 -2.82 -2.53 8.55
CA ALA A 123 -2.33 -2.68 7.18
C ALA A 123 -1.54 -1.43 6.72
N MET A 124 -0.35 -1.24 7.32
CA MET A 124 0.45 -0.02 7.28
C MET A 124 1.01 0.36 5.91
N VAL A 125 0.91 -0.52 4.90
CA VAL A 125 1.11 -0.19 3.49
C VAL A 125 0.27 -1.17 2.70
N ASN A 126 -0.93 -0.78 2.28
CA ASN A 126 -1.62 -1.55 1.25
C ASN A 126 -0.69 -1.58 0.02
N VAL A 127 -0.20 -2.77 -0.35
CA VAL A 127 0.60 -2.97 -1.57
C VAL A 127 -0.23 -2.59 -2.80
N HIS A 128 -1.55 -2.56 -2.65
CA HIS A 128 -2.50 -1.98 -3.58
C HIS A 128 -3.01 -0.65 -3.03
N ARG A 129 -2.43 0.45 -3.48
CA ARG A 129 -3.07 1.75 -3.29
C ARG A 129 -4.28 1.84 -4.22
N SER A 130 -5.23 2.73 -3.95
CA SER A 130 -6.40 2.94 -4.83
C SER A 130 -6.01 3.30 -6.28
N ASP A 131 -4.77 3.75 -6.51
CA ASP A 131 -4.15 4.05 -7.79
C ASP A 131 -3.17 2.98 -8.28
N PHE A 132 -3.19 1.76 -7.73
CA PHE A 132 -2.25 0.69 -8.11
C PHE A 132 -2.29 0.39 -9.62
N HIS A 133 -3.44 0.55 -10.27
CA HIS A 133 -3.58 0.43 -11.73
C HIS A 133 -2.64 1.36 -12.53
N VAL A 134 -2.23 2.51 -11.97
CA VAL A 134 -1.27 3.43 -12.60
C VAL A 134 0.15 2.86 -12.59
N THR A 135 0.53 2.19 -11.48
CA THR A 135 1.88 1.67 -11.26
C THR A 135 2.02 0.19 -11.64
N HIS A 136 0.89 -0.52 -11.77
CA HIS A 136 0.78 -1.92 -12.15
C HIS A 136 1.60 -2.27 -13.39
N PRO A 137 1.56 -1.51 -14.52
CA PRO A 137 2.31 -1.91 -15.72
C PRO A 137 3.82 -1.89 -15.52
N ILE A 138 4.33 -1.09 -14.57
CA ILE A 138 5.74 -1.03 -14.21
C ILE A 138 6.07 -2.19 -13.27
N ALA A 139 5.25 -2.43 -12.24
CA ALA A 139 5.42 -3.52 -11.30
C ALA A 139 5.37 -4.90 -11.99
N ALA A 140 4.36 -5.14 -12.84
CA ALA A 140 4.17 -6.38 -13.59
C ALA A 140 5.32 -6.68 -14.56
N ARG A 141 6.00 -5.65 -15.09
CA ARG A 141 7.18 -5.83 -15.95
C ARG A 141 8.48 -6.00 -15.19
N THR A 142 8.56 -5.44 -13.98
CA THR A 142 9.78 -5.47 -13.17
C THR A 142 9.92 -6.80 -12.43
N ASP A 143 8.86 -7.25 -11.76
CA ASP A 143 8.86 -8.52 -11.02
C ASP A 143 7.43 -9.10 -10.90
N PRO A 144 6.94 -9.83 -11.93
CA PRO A 144 5.61 -10.45 -11.88
C PRO A 144 5.51 -11.61 -10.87
N GLN A 145 6.64 -12.18 -10.44
CA GLN A 145 6.64 -13.28 -9.47
C GLN A 145 6.25 -12.80 -8.07
N LEU A 146 6.50 -11.52 -7.75
CA LEU A 146 6.04 -10.90 -6.50
C LEU A 146 4.52 -10.92 -6.36
N CYS A 147 3.77 -10.86 -7.46
CA CYS A 147 2.31 -10.92 -7.42
C CYS A 147 1.83 -12.33 -7.05
N SER A 148 2.53 -13.36 -7.53
CA SER A 148 2.18 -14.77 -7.33
C SER A 148 2.42 -15.25 -5.89
N SER A 149 3.10 -14.46 -5.04
CA SER A 149 3.23 -14.79 -3.62
C SER A 149 1.94 -14.54 -2.83
N CYS A 150 0.97 -13.82 -3.42
CA CYS A 150 -0.29 -13.47 -2.78
C CYS A 150 -1.51 -13.73 -3.67
N HIS A 151 -1.36 -13.58 -4.99
CA HIS A 151 -2.45 -13.71 -5.96
C HIS A 151 -2.31 -14.96 -6.82
N GLU A 152 -3.45 -15.57 -7.16
CA GLU A 152 -3.49 -16.65 -8.14
C GLU A 152 -3.35 -16.13 -9.58
N GLN A 153 -2.78 -16.95 -10.47
CA GLN A 153 -2.60 -16.57 -11.88
C GLN A 153 -3.91 -16.20 -12.59
N ASN A 154 -5.03 -16.79 -12.17
CA ASN A 154 -6.33 -16.54 -12.78
C ASN A 154 -6.78 -15.08 -12.63
N PHE A 155 -6.35 -14.38 -11.56
CA PHE A 155 -6.66 -12.96 -11.37
C PHE A 155 -6.13 -12.08 -12.52
N CYS A 156 -4.91 -12.37 -13.00
CA CYS A 156 -4.34 -11.67 -14.14
C CYS A 156 -5.17 -11.91 -15.40
N LEU A 157 -5.58 -13.17 -15.63
CA LEU A 157 -6.34 -13.57 -16.80
C LEU A 157 -7.72 -12.91 -16.81
N GLU A 158 -8.48 -13.00 -15.72
CA GLU A 158 -9.83 -12.43 -15.64
C GLU A 158 -9.86 -10.92 -15.89
N CYS A 159 -8.88 -10.17 -15.40
CA CYS A 159 -8.77 -8.73 -15.64
C CYS A 159 -8.31 -8.41 -17.07
N HIS A 160 -7.30 -9.12 -17.58
CA HIS A 160 -6.80 -8.89 -18.95
C HIS A 160 -7.74 -9.44 -20.03
N GLU A 161 -8.65 -10.36 -19.70
CA GLU A 161 -9.74 -10.81 -20.58
C GLU A 161 -10.90 -9.80 -20.62
N GLN A 162 -11.07 -8.98 -19.58
CA GLN A 162 -12.04 -7.86 -19.59
C GLN A 162 -11.60 -6.70 -20.48
N PHE A 163 -10.30 -6.58 -20.79
CA PHE A 163 -9.74 -5.52 -21.63
C PHE A 163 -8.81 -6.13 -22.68
N ALA A 164 -9.32 -6.43 -23.88
CA ALA A 164 -8.47 -6.94 -24.94
C ALA A 164 -7.47 -5.86 -25.38
N PRO A 165 -6.24 -6.20 -25.79
CA PRO A 165 -5.34 -5.22 -26.42
C PRO A 165 -5.93 -4.52 -27.66
N ALA A 166 -6.92 -5.16 -28.31
CA ALA A 166 -7.72 -4.54 -29.36
C ALA A 166 -8.65 -3.43 -28.84
N ASP A 167 -9.04 -3.47 -27.57
CA ASP A 167 -9.75 -2.40 -26.86
C ASP A 167 -8.82 -1.26 -26.42
N LEU A 168 -7.49 -1.40 -26.60
CA LEU A 168 -6.54 -0.29 -26.59
C LEU A 168 -6.44 0.37 -27.98
N ALA A 169 -6.96 -0.25 -29.05
CA ALA A 169 -7.02 0.28 -30.41
C ALA A 169 -8.27 1.17 -30.63
N LEU A 170 -8.61 1.98 -29.63
CA LEU A 170 -9.72 2.93 -29.65
C LEU A 170 -9.44 4.07 -30.64
N ASP A 171 -10.50 4.66 -31.20
CA ASP A 171 -10.36 5.81 -32.12
C ASP A 171 -9.71 7.02 -31.41
N SER A 172 -9.81 7.06 -30.08
CA SER A 172 -9.18 8.06 -29.20
C SER A 172 -7.66 7.87 -29.01
N HIS A 173 -7.14 6.65 -29.25
CA HIS A 173 -5.72 6.28 -29.08
C HIS A 173 -4.99 6.00 -30.41
N ARG A 174 -5.72 5.81 -31.52
CA ARG A 174 -5.10 5.88 -32.85
C ARG A 174 -4.52 7.28 -32.97
N ARG A 175 -3.19 7.38 -33.08
CA ARG A 175 -2.45 8.65 -33.20
C ARG A 175 -2.81 9.51 -34.43
N SER A 176 -3.90 9.18 -35.11
CA SER A 176 -4.52 9.88 -36.23
C SER A 176 -4.92 11.32 -35.97
N TRP A 177 -4.67 11.94 -34.81
CA TRP A 177 -4.89 13.39 -34.62
C TRP A 177 -3.57 14.15 -34.40
N SER A 178 -2.79 13.75 -33.39
CA SER A 178 -1.49 14.38 -33.09
C SER A 178 -0.48 14.26 -34.23
N ASP A 179 -0.51 13.14 -34.96
CA ASP A 179 0.42 12.85 -36.06
C ASP A 179 -0.08 13.38 -37.42
N LEU A 180 -1.28 13.99 -37.49
CA LEU A 180 -1.75 14.60 -38.73
C LEU A 180 -0.94 15.85 -39.03
N THR A 181 -0.65 16.08 -40.31
CA THR A 181 -0.08 17.34 -40.76
C THR A 181 -1.17 18.19 -41.40
N VAL A 182 -1.24 19.46 -41.03
CA VAL A 182 -2.08 20.46 -41.69
C VAL A 182 -1.15 21.41 -42.40
N SER A 183 -1.18 21.41 -43.74
CA SER A 183 -0.32 22.26 -44.57
C SER A 183 1.19 22.10 -44.29
N GLY A 184 1.63 20.88 -43.96
CA GLY A 184 3.04 20.57 -43.69
C GLY A 184 3.49 20.81 -42.24
N THR A 185 2.59 21.27 -41.37
CA THR A 185 2.87 21.48 -39.94
C THR A 185 2.19 20.38 -39.10
N PRO A 186 2.90 19.71 -38.18
CA PRO A 186 2.29 18.70 -37.30
C PRO A 186 1.21 19.32 -36.41
N HIS A 187 0.08 18.63 -36.27
CA HIS A 187 -1.09 19.11 -35.52
C HIS A 187 -0.76 19.43 -34.05
N GLU A 188 0.19 18.70 -33.46
CA GLU A 188 0.67 18.90 -32.08
C GLU A 188 1.33 20.27 -31.82
N THR A 189 1.75 20.97 -32.87
CA THR A 189 2.45 22.28 -32.72
C THR A 189 1.48 23.46 -32.61
N PHE A 190 0.19 23.25 -32.90
CA PHE A 190 -0.81 24.31 -32.79
C PHE A 190 -1.26 24.48 -31.33
N PRO A 191 -1.31 25.73 -30.83
CA PRO A 191 -1.80 25.98 -29.48
C PRO A 191 -3.32 25.74 -29.39
N ALA A 192 -3.77 25.33 -28.19
CA ALA A 192 -5.16 24.89 -27.98
C ALA A 192 -6.20 26.00 -28.23
N ASP A 193 -5.82 27.28 -28.13
CA ASP A 193 -6.66 28.42 -28.46
C ASP A 193 -6.98 28.53 -29.97
N SER A 194 -6.16 27.93 -30.83
CA SER A 194 -6.31 27.97 -32.27
C SER A 194 -7.29 26.92 -32.80
N CYS A 195 -7.73 25.98 -31.97
CA CYS A 195 -8.59 24.87 -32.38
C CYS A 195 -9.90 25.36 -33.04
N GLN A 196 -10.55 26.37 -32.48
CA GLN A 196 -11.83 26.90 -32.99
C GLN A 196 -11.75 27.47 -34.41
N THR A 197 -10.59 28.02 -34.78
CA THR A 197 -10.36 28.63 -36.10
C THR A 197 -10.48 27.60 -37.22
N CYS A 198 -10.01 26.38 -36.97
CA CYS A 198 -10.02 25.29 -37.95
C CYS A 198 -11.17 24.30 -37.74
N HIS A 199 -11.72 24.23 -36.52
CA HIS A 199 -12.74 23.25 -36.12
C HIS A 199 -14.05 23.89 -35.62
N PRO A 200 -14.73 24.71 -36.44
CA PRO A 200 -15.88 25.50 -35.99
C PRO A 200 -17.10 24.66 -35.57
N ASN A 201 -17.23 23.43 -36.05
CA ASN A 201 -18.40 22.56 -35.79
C ASN A 201 -18.02 21.15 -35.30
N SER A 202 -16.77 20.71 -35.50
CA SER A 202 -16.26 19.40 -35.09
C SER A 202 -14.76 19.30 -35.30
N VAL A 203 -14.15 18.35 -34.58
CA VAL A 203 -12.77 17.90 -34.75
C VAL A 203 -12.48 17.44 -36.18
N LEU A 204 -13.46 16.88 -36.90
CA LEU A 204 -13.31 16.54 -38.32
C LEU A 204 -14.49 17.07 -39.14
N PRO A 205 -14.27 17.54 -40.39
CA PRO A 205 -15.35 18.01 -41.26
C PRO A 205 -16.46 16.97 -41.48
N SER A 206 -16.14 15.68 -41.44
CA SER A 206 -17.10 14.59 -41.65
C SER A 206 -17.87 14.19 -40.38
N HIS A 207 -17.53 14.72 -39.20
CA HIS A 207 -18.13 14.38 -37.89
C HIS A 207 -18.07 12.89 -37.46
N GLU A 208 -17.55 12.00 -38.32
CA GLU A 208 -17.46 10.55 -38.09
C GLU A 208 -16.73 10.21 -36.79
N TRP A 209 -15.54 10.79 -36.60
CA TRP A 209 -14.75 10.60 -35.39
C TRP A 209 -15.50 11.08 -34.14
N SER A 210 -16.09 12.28 -34.16
CA SER A 210 -16.84 12.82 -33.02
C SER A 210 -18.03 11.93 -32.65
N SER A 211 -18.71 11.34 -33.63
CA SER A 211 -19.84 10.44 -33.39
C SER A 211 -19.41 9.11 -32.76
N ARG A 212 -18.27 8.56 -33.17
CA ARG A 212 -17.74 7.28 -32.66
C ARG A 212 -17.08 7.46 -31.29
N HIS A 213 -16.24 8.47 -31.13
CA HIS A 213 -15.62 8.87 -29.86
C HIS A 213 -16.67 9.17 -28.79
N SER A 214 -17.74 9.90 -29.12
CA SER A 214 -18.81 10.17 -28.14
C SER A 214 -19.54 8.91 -27.67
N ARG A 215 -19.76 7.93 -28.57
CA ARG A 215 -20.35 6.63 -28.19
C ARG A 215 -19.40 5.81 -27.31
N GLU A 216 -18.11 5.83 -27.63
CA GLU A 216 -17.04 5.19 -26.85
C GLU A 216 -16.93 5.79 -25.45
N ALA A 217 -16.74 7.10 -25.34
CA ALA A 217 -16.59 7.81 -24.07
C ALA A 217 -17.82 7.65 -23.16
N ARG A 218 -19.03 7.58 -23.73
CA ARG A 218 -20.27 7.36 -22.97
C ARG A 218 -20.44 5.94 -22.45
N LYS A 219 -19.86 4.94 -23.13
CA LYS A 219 -19.95 3.54 -22.70
C LYS A 219 -19.14 3.30 -21.43
N ASN A 220 -17.91 3.82 -21.37
CA ASN A 220 -17.07 3.65 -20.20
C ASN A 220 -15.98 4.73 -20.07
N LEU A 221 -16.35 5.91 -19.56
CA LEU A 221 -15.40 7.00 -19.31
C LEU A 221 -14.36 6.62 -18.24
N ALA A 222 -14.75 5.80 -17.26
CA ALA A 222 -13.88 5.39 -16.17
C ALA A 222 -12.66 4.59 -16.67
N THR A 223 -12.83 3.78 -17.72
CA THR A 223 -11.71 3.07 -18.37
C THR A 223 -10.67 4.04 -18.95
N CYS A 224 -11.09 5.14 -19.57
CA CYS A 224 -10.14 6.14 -20.07
C CYS A 224 -9.43 6.89 -18.93
N GLN A 225 -10.16 7.18 -17.86
CA GLN A 225 -9.63 7.89 -16.68
C GLN A 225 -8.66 7.04 -15.86
N ALA A 226 -8.68 5.71 -16.00
CA ALA A 226 -7.68 4.84 -15.39
C ALA A 226 -6.25 5.16 -15.86
N CYS A 227 -6.07 5.61 -17.11
CA CYS A 227 -4.76 6.05 -17.62
C CYS A 227 -4.63 7.58 -17.69
N HIS A 228 -5.75 8.32 -17.79
CA HIS A 228 -5.81 9.78 -17.81
C HIS A 228 -6.61 10.31 -16.60
N PRO A 229 -6.10 10.19 -15.37
CA PRO A 229 -6.87 10.45 -14.14
C PRO A 229 -7.28 11.92 -13.99
N ASP A 230 -6.51 12.83 -14.57
CA ASP A 230 -6.82 14.25 -14.56
C ASP A 230 -7.72 14.69 -15.72
N GLY A 231 -7.99 13.80 -16.68
CA GLY A 231 -8.76 14.12 -17.87
C GLY A 231 -8.10 15.20 -18.73
N ASP A 232 -6.79 15.40 -18.57
CA ASP A 232 -5.97 16.39 -19.28
C ASP A 232 -6.14 16.29 -20.80
N ILE A 233 -6.21 15.06 -21.33
CA ILE A 233 -6.47 14.79 -22.73
C ILE A 233 -7.89 15.21 -23.17
N CYS A 234 -8.89 15.00 -22.31
CA CYS A 234 -10.28 15.37 -22.57
C CYS A 234 -10.45 16.90 -22.55
N LEU A 235 -9.75 17.59 -21.63
CA LEU A 235 -9.83 19.03 -21.43
C LEU A 235 -9.29 19.83 -22.63
N LYS A 236 -8.44 19.24 -23.48
CA LYS A 236 -8.04 19.88 -24.75
C LYS A 236 -9.22 20.18 -25.68
N CYS A 237 -10.28 19.38 -25.59
CA CYS A 237 -11.45 19.51 -26.44
C CYS A 237 -12.71 19.92 -25.67
N HIS A 238 -12.86 19.52 -24.42
CA HIS A 238 -14.10 19.65 -23.64
C HIS A 238 -14.02 20.64 -22.47
N SER A 239 -12.89 21.34 -22.29
CA SER A 239 -12.76 22.40 -21.28
C SER A 239 -13.61 23.62 -21.65
N ALA A 240 -14.24 24.25 -20.66
CA ALA A 240 -14.91 25.53 -20.86
C ALA A 240 -13.93 26.72 -20.88
N LYS A 241 -12.66 26.51 -20.51
CA LYS A 241 -11.63 27.56 -20.39
C LYS A 241 -10.72 27.70 -21.61
N SER A 242 -10.54 26.61 -22.36
CA SER A 242 -9.53 26.54 -23.42
C SER A 242 -9.83 25.40 -24.40
N GLY A 243 -9.14 25.37 -25.53
CA GLY A 243 -9.27 24.27 -26.49
C GLY A 243 -10.48 24.40 -27.39
N LEU A 244 -11.03 23.25 -27.79
CA LEU A 244 -12.20 23.18 -28.68
C LEU A 244 -13.55 23.45 -27.99
N MET A 245 -13.59 23.59 -26.66
CA MET A 245 -14.78 23.98 -25.89
C MET A 245 -16.08 23.23 -26.26
N VAL A 246 -15.97 21.97 -26.70
CA VAL A 246 -17.12 21.14 -27.05
C VAL A 246 -17.81 20.72 -25.77
N ASN A 247 -19.08 21.08 -25.61
CA ASN A 247 -19.84 20.68 -24.43
C ASN A 247 -19.99 19.15 -24.36
N PRO A 248 -19.41 18.47 -23.34
CA PRO A 248 -19.52 17.02 -23.21
C PRO A 248 -20.88 16.59 -22.62
N HIS A 249 -21.64 17.53 -22.05
CA HIS A 249 -22.88 17.24 -21.37
C HIS A 249 -24.06 16.98 -22.33
N PRO A 250 -25.03 16.14 -21.95
CA PRO A 250 -26.24 15.97 -22.72
C PRO A 250 -27.13 17.23 -22.66
N LYS A 251 -28.14 17.31 -23.54
CA LYS A 251 -28.99 18.51 -23.68
C LYS A 251 -29.78 18.83 -22.40
N ASP A 252 -30.14 17.81 -21.64
CA ASP A 252 -30.91 17.84 -20.38
C ASP A 252 -30.02 17.94 -19.14
N PHE A 253 -28.72 18.20 -19.30
CA PHE A 253 -27.79 18.27 -18.16
C PHE A 253 -28.16 19.29 -17.09
N SER A 254 -28.78 20.40 -17.49
CA SER A 254 -29.28 21.43 -16.57
C SER A 254 -30.21 20.86 -15.49
N ASP A 255 -30.92 19.78 -15.80
CA ASP A 255 -31.99 19.26 -14.96
C ASP A 255 -31.43 18.50 -13.75
N PHE A 256 -30.17 18.08 -13.81
CA PHE A 256 -29.51 17.32 -12.76
C PHE A 256 -28.12 17.85 -12.36
N SER A 257 -27.58 18.85 -13.06
CA SER A 257 -26.26 19.44 -12.77
C SER A 257 -26.11 19.91 -11.32
N GLY A 258 -27.11 20.57 -10.76
CA GLY A 258 -27.08 21.04 -9.37
C GLY A 258 -27.02 19.90 -8.33
N ARG A 259 -27.52 18.70 -8.66
CA ARG A 259 -27.38 17.52 -7.80
C ARG A 259 -25.93 17.03 -7.81
N LEU A 260 -25.31 16.98 -8.98
CA LEU A 260 -23.92 16.55 -9.16
C LEU A 260 -22.92 17.53 -8.55
N ASP A 261 -23.19 18.83 -8.67
CA ASP A 261 -22.36 19.88 -8.06
C ASP A 261 -22.35 19.75 -6.53
N ARG A 262 -23.53 19.60 -5.90
CA ARG A 262 -23.64 19.37 -4.46
C ARG A 262 -22.97 18.07 -4.02
N ALA A 263 -23.17 16.97 -4.76
CA ALA A 263 -22.57 15.68 -4.44
C ALA A 263 -21.03 15.71 -4.52
N SER A 264 -20.47 16.52 -5.41
CA SER A 264 -19.01 16.65 -5.59
C SER A 264 -18.38 17.83 -4.82
N GLY A 265 -19.18 18.67 -4.14
CA GLY A 265 -18.72 19.94 -3.56
C GLY A 265 -18.09 20.88 -4.60
N GLY A 266 -18.58 20.81 -5.84
CA GLY A 266 -18.08 21.52 -7.02
C GLY A 266 -16.65 21.15 -7.45
N LYS A 267 -16.02 20.15 -6.84
CA LYS A 267 -14.63 19.76 -7.15
C LYS A 267 -14.48 19.33 -8.60
N THR A 268 -15.41 18.52 -9.10
CA THR A 268 -15.41 18.03 -10.48
C THR A 268 -15.65 19.16 -11.47
N CYS A 269 -16.61 20.05 -11.18
CA CYS A 269 -16.96 21.17 -12.05
C CYS A 269 -15.79 22.13 -12.27
N ARG A 270 -15.01 22.43 -11.22
CA ARG A 270 -13.84 23.33 -11.27
C ARG A 270 -12.68 22.82 -12.15
N LYS A 271 -12.62 21.51 -12.43
CA LYS A 271 -11.61 20.97 -13.37
C LYS A 271 -11.91 21.43 -14.81
N CYS A 272 -13.18 21.56 -15.17
CA CYS A 272 -13.62 21.87 -16.53
C CYS A 272 -14.07 23.33 -16.73
N HIS A 273 -14.55 23.99 -15.66
CA HIS A 273 -15.11 25.36 -15.62
C HIS A 273 -14.33 26.28 -14.69
#